data_AF-A0A935YT13-F1
#
_entry.id   AF-A0A935YT13-F1
#
_cell.length_a   1.000
_cell.length_b   1.000
_cell.length_c   1.000
_cell.angle_alpha   90.00
_cell.angle_beta   90.00
_cell.angle_gamma   90.00
#
_symmetry.space_group_name_H-M   'P 1'
#
loop_
_entity.id
_entity.type
_entity.pdbx_description
1 polymer ?
#
loop_
_entity_poly.entity_id
_entity_poly.type
_entity_poly.pdbx_seq_one_letter_code
_entity_poly.pdbx_strand_id
1 'polypeptide(L)'
;IDCADDPGLALNALRAGAPAIRVLHTAPAFDRLADIARQHGAAIETTPDVRDDRDLDLADAPDAFSACCAWLRRTASPLTLPTAHGSCI
;
A
#
# COMPACT_ATOMS: atom_id res chain seq x y z
N ILE A 1 6.27 1.15 3.78
CA ILE A 1 6.35 2.62 3.99
C ILE A 1 5.85 3.29 2.73
N ASP A 2 4.98 4.29 2.84
CA ASP A 2 4.55 5.09 1.69
C ASP A 2 5.53 6.24 1.46
N CYS A 3 6.13 6.28 0.29
CA CYS A 3 7.16 7.23 -0.09
C CYS A 3 6.66 8.23 -1.15
N ALA A 4 5.40 8.12 -1.58
CA ALA A 4 4.81 8.96 -2.62
C ALA A 4 5.74 9.12 -3.84
N ASP A 5 6.01 10.35 -4.27
CA ASP A 5 6.92 10.71 -5.37
C ASP A 5 8.33 11.08 -4.90
N ASP A 6 8.68 10.90 -3.62
CA ASP A 6 10.00 11.27 -3.08
C ASP A 6 11.01 10.11 -3.17
N PRO A 7 11.99 10.16 -4.12
CA PRO A 7 12.99 9.12 -4.26
C PRO A 7 14.01 9.11 -3.12
N GLY A 8 14.27 10.25 -2.47
CA GLY A 8 15.18 10.34 -1.32
C GLY A 8 14.60 9.62 -0.11
N LEU A 9 13.31 9.77 0.14
CA LEU A 9 12.58 9.05 1.17
C LEU A 9 12.57 7.54 0.89
N ALA A 10 12.30 7.14 -0.35
CA ALA A 10 12.34 5.74 -0.76
C ALA A 10 13.73 5.10 -0.54
N LEU A 11 14.81 5.78 -0.93
CA LEU A 11 16.19 5.31 -0.71
C LEU A 11 16.52 5.19 0.77
N ASN A 12 16.12 6.16 1.59
CA ASN A 12 16.36 6.12 3.02
C ASN A 12 15.58 4.98 3.69
N ALA A 13 14.35 4.72 3.26
CA ALA A 13 13.55 3.59 3.73
C ALA A 13 14.21 2.24 3.39
N LEU A 14 14.70 2.07 2.16
CA LEU A 14 15.43 0.86 1.76
C LEU A 14 16.72 0.66 2.56
N ARG A 15 17.49 1.74 2.78
CA ARG A 15 18.70 1.71 3.62
C ARG A 15 18.41 1.40 5.09
N ALA A 16 17.26 1.84 5.60
CA ALA A 16 16.79 1.51 6.93
C ALA A 16 16.28 0.05 7.06
N GLY A 17 16.27 -0.72 5.96
CA GLY A 17 15.84 -2.12 5.97
C GLY A 17 14.33 -2.29 5.88
N ALA A 18 13.59 -1.30 5.35
CA ALA A 18 12.16 -1.46 5.12
C ALA A 18 11.91 -2.64 4.17
N PRO A 19 11.08 -3.63 4.56
CA PRO A 19 10.83 -4.81 3.74
C PRO A 19 9.92 -4.54 2.54
N ALA A 20 9.19 -3.43 2.57
CA ALA A 20 8.33 -2.97 1.48
C ALA A 20 8.19 -1.45 1.46
N ILE A 21 8.25 -0.88 0.26
CA ILE A 21 7.99 0.54 0.01
C ILE A 21 6.89 0.70 -1.06
N ARG A 22 6.11 1.78 -0.96
CA ARG A 22 5.14 2.19 -1.96
C ARG A 22 5.58 3.50 -2.58
N VAL A 23 5.52 3.60 -3.90
CA VAL A 23 5.95 4.78 -4.68
C VAL A 23 4.96 5.10 -5.78
N LEU A 24 4.86 6.37 -6.14
CA LEU A 24 4.11 6.82 -7.30
C LEU A 24 4.85 6.45 -8.59
N HIS A 25 4.15 5.82 -9.53
CA HIS A 25 4.72 5.26 -10.77
C HIS A 25 5.30 6.32 -11.72
N THR A 26 5.04 7.61 -11.47
CA THR A 26 5.50 8.73 -12.31
C THR A 26 6.94 9.17 -12.03
N ALA A 27 7.61 8.63 -11.00
CA ALA A 27 8.97 9.01 -10.68
C ALA A 27 9.96 8.50 -11.77
N PRO A 28 10.67 9.37 -12.52
CA PRO A 28 11.66 8.93 -13.51
C PRO A 28 12.86 8.16 -12.90
N ALA A 29 12.94 8.12 -11.57
CA ALA A 29 13.90 7.34 -10.80
C ALA A 29 13.43 5.90 -10.48
N PHE A 30 12.23 5.50 -10.92
CA PHE A 30 11.62 4.22 -10.54
C PHE A 30 12.49 3.02 -10.90
N ASP A 31 13.02 2.93 -12.12
CA ASP A 31 13.82 1.78 -12.56
C ASP A 31 15.03 1.55 -11.64
N ARG A 32 15.68 2.64 -11.22
CA ARG A 32 16.81 2.58 -10.28
C ARG A 32 16.36 2.19 -8.88
N LEU A 33 15.22 2.69 -8.42
CA LEU A 33 14.66 2.32 -7.12
C LEU A 33 14.29 0.84 -7.08
N ALA A 34 13.71 0.30 -8.15
CA ALA A 34 13.37 -1.12 -8.28
C ALA A 34 14.62 -2.00 -8.19
N ASP A 35 15.69 -1.61 -8.88
CA ASP A 35 16.97 -2.33 -8.78
C ASP A 35 17.56 -2.31 -7.37
N ILE A 36 17.49 -1.17 -6.67
CA ILE A 36 17.99 -1.04 -5.30
C ILE A 36 17.12 -1.86 -4.35
N ALA A 37 15.79 -1.79 -4.45
CA ALA A 37 14.91 -2.59 -3.60
C ALA A 37 15.17 -4.08 -3.76
N ARG A 38 15.39 -4.56 -4.99
CA ARG A 38 15.78 -5.95 -5.27
C ARG A 38 17.10 -6.33 -4.59
N GLN A 39 18.10 -5.46 -4.61
CA GLN A 39 19.38 -5.69 -3.91
C GLN A 39 19.19 -5.78 -2.39
N HIS A 40 18.23 -5.02 -1.85
CA HIS A 40 17.88 -5.02 -0.43
C HIS A 40 16.86 -6.09 -0.03
N GLY A 41 16.37 -6.90 -0.97
CA GLY A 41 15.32 -7.90 -0.72
C GLY A 41 13.96 -7.30 -0.35
N ALA A 42 13.73 -6.04 -0.73
CA ALA A 42 12.51 -5.30 -0.43
C ALA A 42 11.51 -5.35 -1.61
N ALA A 43 10.22 -5.37 -1.29
CA ALA A 43 9.16 -5.26 -2.28
C ALA A 43 8.87 -3.78 -2.62
N ILE A 44 8.55 -3.50 -3.88
CA ILE A 44 8.00 -2.20 -4.29
C ILE A 44 6.57 -2.38 -4.77
N GLU A 45 5.66 -1.59 -4.22
CA GLU A 45 4.32 -1.40 -4.72
C GLU A 45 4.23 -0.07 -5.46
N THR A 46 3.72 -0.08 -6.69
CA THR A 46 3.50 1.14 -7.47
C THR A 46 2.04 1.52 -7.46
N THR A 47 1.75 2.77 -7.13
CA THR A 47 0.42 3.36 -7.32
C THR A 47 0.45 4.34 -8.48
N PRO A 48 -0.59 4.37 -9.34
CA PRO A 48 -0.74 5.45 -10.30
C PRO A 48 -0.93 6.79 -9.57
N ASP A 49 -0.55 7.88 -10.23
CA ASP A 49 -0.73 9.26 -9.74
C ASP A 49 -2.21 9.69 -9.67
N VAL A 50 -3.09 8.89 -10.30
CA VAL A 50 -4.54 9.06 -10.19
C VAL A 50 -5.02 8.17 -9.06
N ARG A 51 -5.69 8.78 -8.07
CA ARG A 51 -6.38 8.07 -6.98
C ARG A 51 -7.27 6.99 -7.60
N ASP A 52 -6.96 5.73 -7.32
CA ASP A 52 -7.72 4.61 -7.87
C ASP A 52 -9.06 4.54 -7.14
N ASP A 53 -10.16 4.31 -7.87
CA ASP A 53 -11.48 4.08 -7.29
C ASP A 53 -11.52 2.85 -6.36
N ARG A 54 -10.45 2.04 -6.37
CA ARG A 54 -10.22 0.94 -5.44
C ARG A 54 -9.80 1.40 -4.04
N ASP A 55 -9.21 2.57 -3.86
CA ASP A 55 -8.77 3.02 -2.53
C ASP A 55 -9.97 3.48 -1.68
N LEU A 56 -10.01 3.04 -0.43
CA LEU A 56 -11.02 3.51 0.52
C LEU A 56 -10.65 4.90 1.04
N ASP A 57 -11.40 5.91 0.64
CA ASP A 57 -11.30 7.24 1.23
C ASP A 57 -12.10 7.34 2.54
N LEU A 58 -11.41 7.69 3.63
CA LEU A 58 -12.01 7.87 4.95
C LEU A 58 -12.01 9.33 5.41
N ALA A 59 -11.47 10.26 4.62
CA ALA A 59 -11.25 11.65 5.05
C ALA A 59 -12.54 12.34 5.54
N ASP A 60 -13.66 12.07 4.88
CA ASP A 60 -14.97 12.65 5.18
C ASP A 60 -15.98 11.62 5.72
N ALA A 61 -15.51 10.44 6.13
CA ALA A 61 -16.38 9.38 6.64
C ALA A 61 -16.89 9.74 8.06
N PRO A 62 -18.22 9.80 8.29
CA PRO A 62 -18.76 10.09 9.62
C PRO A 62 -18.49 8.96 10.62
N ASP A 63 -18.31 7.73 10.12
CA ASP A 63 -17.87 6.57 10.88
C ASP A 63 -16.86 5.77 10.03
N ALA A 64 -15.58 5.94 10.35
CA ALA A 64 -14.49 5.29 9.66
C ALA A 64 -14.53 3.76 9.78
N PHE A 65 -14.99 3.23 10.92
CA PHE A 65 -15.05 1.78 11.14
C PHE A 65 -16.12 1.14 10.27
N SER A 66 -17.33 1.69 10.28
CA SER A 66 -18.42 1.20 9.43
C SER A 66 -18.10 1.32 7.94
N ALA A 67 -17.47 2.42 7.51
CA ALA A 67 -17.02 2.61 6.14
C ALA A 67 -15.98 1.55 5.72
N CYS A 68 -15.01 1.25 6.59
CA CYS A 68 -14.03 0.19 6.39
C CYS A 68 -14.66 -1.20 6.27
N CYS A 69 -15.53 -1.57 7.21
CA CYS A 69 -16.23 -2.85 7.14
C CYS A 69 -17.07 -2.99 5.87
N ALA A 70 -17.76 -1.94 5.45
CA ALA A 70 -18.56 -1.96 4.23
C ALA A 70 -17.70 -2.12 2.97
N TRP A 71 -16.55 -1.45 2.91
CA TRP A 71 -15.61 -1.57 1.79
C TRP A 71 -14.99 -2.96 1.73
N LEU A 72 -14.46 -3.49 2.85
CA LEU A 72 -13.88 -4.84 2.90
C LEU A 72 -14.87 -5.92 2.46
N ARG A 73 -16.15 -5.81 2.85
CA ARG A 73 -17.19 -6.76 2.42
C ARG A 73 -17.45 -6.70 0.91
N ARG A 74 -17.28 -5.53 0.27
CA ARG A 74 -17.46 -5.38 -1.18
C ARG A 74 -16.23 -5.80 -1.99
N THR A 75 -15.03 -5.61 -1.44
CA THR A 75 -13.76 -5.86 -2.14
C THR A 75 -13.16 -7.23 -1.83
N ALA A 76 -13.70 -7.95 -0.84
CA ALA A 76 -13.39 -9.36 -0.59
C ALA A 76 -13.87 -10.23 -1.77
N SER A 77 -13.05 -10.32 -2.82
CA SER A 77 -12.94 -11.54 -3.62
C SER A 77 -12.63 -12.70 -2.67
N PRO A 78 -13.08 -13.95 -2.90
CA PRO A 78 -12.91 -15.07 -1.98
C PRO A 78 -11.44 -15.48 -1.88
N LEU A 79 -10.64 -14.66 -1.22
CA LEU A 79 -9.35 -15.05 -0.69
C LEU A 79 -9.67 -15.98 0.48
N THR A 80 -9.28 -17.23 0.31
CA THR A 80 -9.20 -18.27 1.33
C THR A 80 -8.52 -17.72 2.58
N LEU A 81 -9.31 -17.14 3.48
CA LEU A 81 -8.89 -16.88 4.85
C LEU A 81 -8.80 -18.25 5.55
N PRO A 82 -7.66 -18.61 6.17
CA PRO A 82 -7.65 -19.68 7.14
C PRO A 82 -8.62 -19.28 8.27
N THR A 83 -9.58 -20.16 8.55
CA THR A 83 -10.59 -20.03 9.60
C THR A 83 -9.94 -19.66 10.92
N ALA A 84 -10.02 -18.39 11.30
CA ALA A 84 -9.77 -17.94 12.66
C ALA A 84 -11.10 -17.45 13.25
N HIS A 85 -11.58 -18.20 14.24
CA HIS A 85 -12.71 -17.84 15.08
C HIS A 85 -12.50 -16.46 15.70
N GLY A 86 -13.44 -15.55 15.50
CA GLY A 86 -13.42 -14.23 16.13
C GLY A 86 -14.63 -13.42 15.72
N SER A 87 -15.75 -13.70 16.36
CA SER A 87 -17.03 -13.01 16.22
C SER A 87 -16.86 -11.50 16.42
N CYS A 88 -17.18 -10.70 15.40
CA CYS A 88 -17.44 -9.28 15.58
C CYS A 88 -18.89 -9.13 16.09
N ILE A 89 -19.02 -8.72 17.35
CA ILE A 89 -20.27 -8.21 17.95
C ILE A 89 -20.18 -6.69 17.99
#